data_AF-A0A6N9V571-F1
#
_entry.id   AF-A0A6N9V571-F1
#
_cell.length_a   1.000
_cell.length_b   1.000
_cell.length_c   1.000
_cell.angle_alpha   90.00
_cell.angle_beta   90.00
_cell.angle_gamma   90.00
#
_symmetry.space_group_name_H-M   'P 1'
#
loop_
_entity.id
_entity.type
_entity.pdbx_description
1 polymer ?
#
loop_
_entity_poly.entity_id
_entity_poly.type
_entity_poly.pdbx_seq_one_letter_code
_entity_poly.pdbx_strand_id
1 'polypeptide(L)'
;MTRPGRARVALLLTVVTAALLTACTGTDADPSRADATPTTRPTSSPTPTPSWPPSPTASPTPSTAAEIAEAVDKWYTYGGETAVVSLIEEARNAESDRPREAFELVVLDFDGLTDALGTARLMGPIPDPRTQTAWAAAIEHLDGAVREVLASVPKDGRTIQSPQETGQMLRGWSTFDEGIKSLKAAQALLNRRFGLKPSVDPWEAE
;
A
#
# COMPACT_ATOMS: atom_id res chain seq x y z
N MET A 1 -27.81 2.73 7.53
CA MET A 1 -26.60 1.97 7.89
C MET A 1 -25.42 2.67 7.23
N THR A 2 -24.39 3.04 7.98
CA THR A 2 -23.12 3.53 7.45
C THR A 2 -22.34 2.37 6.83
N ARG A 3 -21.72 2.59 5.67
CA ARG A 3 -20.78 1.64 5.05
C ARG A 3 -19.35 1.96 5.50
N PRO A 4 -18.44 0.97 5.57
CA PRO A 4 -17.12 1.17 6.17
C PRO A 4 -16.20 2.12 5.38
N GLY A 5 -16.32 2.22 4.06
CA GLY A 5 -15.51 3.13 3.23
C GLY A 5 -16.11 4.51 3.01
N ARG A 6 -17.35 4.79 3.46
CA ARG A 6 -18.08 6.04 3.18
C ARG A 6 -18.23 6.95 4.39
N ALA A 7 -17.59 8.11 4.35
CA ALA A 7 -17.61 9.11 5.41
C ALA A 7 -18.09 10.48 4.90
N ARG A 8 -18.96 11.18 5.64
CA ARG A 8 -19.27 12.60 5.37
C ARG A 8 -18.38 13.48 6.21
N VAL A 9 -17.70 14.43 5.59
CA VAL A 9 -16.69 15.27 6.24
C VAL A 9 -16.87 16.71 5.83
N ALA A 10 -16.89 17.62 6.81
CA ALA A 10 -16.57 19.03 6.60
C ALA A 10 -15.24 19.33 7.31
N LEU A 11 -14.34 20.02 6.62
CA LEU A 11 -12.95 20.25 7.08
C LEU A 11 -12.75 21.71 7.52
N LEU A 12 -12.35 21.94 8.77
CA LEU A 12 -12.05 23.27 9.29
C LEU A 12 -10.52 23.50 9.28
N LEU A 13 -10.02 24.17 8.23
CA LEU A 13 -8.60 24.49 8.07
C LEU A 13 -8.17 25.68 8.95
N THR A 14 -7.89 25.40 10.23
CA THR A 14 -7.20 26.37 11.10
C THR A 14 -5.72 26.43 10.75
N VAL A 15 -5.26 27.56 10.19
CA VAL A 15 -3.84 27.80 9.89
C VAL A 15 -3.07 28.03 11.19
N VAL A 16 -2.47 26.97 11.75
CA VAL A 16 -1.64 27.04 12.96
C VAL A 16 -0.18 27.25 12.57
N THR A 17 0.30 28.49 12.64
CA THR A 17 1.73 28.82 12.57
C THR A 17 2.44 28.40 13.86
N ALA A 18 2.72 27.10 13.99
CA ALA A 18 3.51 26.55 15.09
C ALA A 18 4.99 26.90 14.90
N ALA A 19 5.55 27.72 15.79
CA ALA A 19 6.97 28.06 15.78
C ALA A 19 7.83 26.84 16.19
N LEU A 20 8.97 26.67 15.53
CA LEU A 20 9.96 25.64 15.87
C LEU A 20 10.57 25.93 17.25
N LEU A 21 10.51 24.96 18.16
CA LEU A 21 11.38 24.90 19.34
C LEU A 21 12.08 23.54 19.42
N THR A 22 13.40 23.61 19.28
CA THR A 22 14.31 22.47 19.19
C THR A 22 14.62 21.87 20.57
N ALA A 23 14.66 20.54 20.67
CA ALA A 23 15.31 19.84 21.78
C ALA A 23 15.91 18.52 21.29
N CYS A 24 17.23 18.33 21.48
CA CYS A 24 17.97 17.15 21.02
C CYS A 24 18.78 16.51 22.15
N THR A 25 18.55 15.22 22.39
CA THR A 25 19.33 14.27 23.23
C THR A 25 18.95 12.86 22.74
N GLY A 26 19.81 11.87 22.46
CA GLY A 26 21.20 11.62 22.89
C GLY A 26 21.22 10.91 24.26
N THR A 27 21.77 9.71 24.48
CA THR A 27 22.40 8.68 23.60
C THR A 27 22.27 7.30 24.35
N ASP A 28 22.96 6.15 24.17
CA ASP A 28 24.13 5.68 23.40
C ASP A 28 24.11 4.13 23.21
N ALA A 29 25.18 3.52 22.66
CA ALA A 29 25.38 2.06 22.48
C ALA A 29 26.43 1.48 23.50
N ASP A 30 26.88 0.21 23.51
CA ASP A 30 26.74 -1.00 22.66
C ASP A 30 26.93 -2.28 23.55
N PRO A 31 26.49 -3.51 23.18
CA PRO A 31 26.35 -4.62 24.16
C PRO A 31 27.56 -5.58 24.31
N SER A 32 27.73 -6.15 25.51
CA SER A 32 28.60 -7.31 25.84
C SER A 32 28.39 -7.77 27.30
N ARG A 33 28.69 -9.00 27.77
CA ARG A 33 28.96 -10.33 27.14
C ARG A 33 29.15 -11.40 28.26
N ALA A 34 28.70 -12.64 28.02
CA ALA A 34 28.94 -13.86 28.85
C ALA A 34 28.31 -13.86 30.27
N ASP A 35 28.20 -14.97 31.01
CA ASP A 35 28.82 -16.31 30.90
C ASP A 35 27.93 -17.46 31.48
N ALA A 36 28.44 -18.71 31.46
CA ALA A 36 28.06 -19.94 32.20
C ALA A 36 27.56 -21.16 31.37
N THR A 37 28.42 -22.18 31.29
CA THR A 37 28.15 -23.62 31.00
C THR A 37 27.93 -24.40 32.34
N PRO A 38 27.73 -25.75 32.42
CA PRO A 38 27.70 -26.84 31.42
C PRO A 38 26.54 -27.91 31.58
N THR A 39 26.60 -29.01 30.80
CA THR A 39 26.07 -30.37 31.11
C THR A 39 24.52 -30.57 31.08
N THR A 40 23.90 -31.53 30.36
CA THR A 40 24.15 -32.99 30.24
C THR A 40 23.58 -33.58 28.92
N ARG A 41 23.97 -34.81 28.54
CA ARG A 41 23.35 -35.61 27.45
C ARG A 41 22.54 -36.80 27.99
N PRO A 42 21.29 -37.01 27.52
CA PRO A 42 20.69 -38.34 27.38
C PRO A 42 20.58 -38.77 25.89
N THR A 43 20.41 -40.07 25.63
CA THR A 43 20.21 -40.64 24.29
C THR A 43 18.83 -41.30 24.23
N SER A 44 18.05 -41.02 23.17
CA SER A 44 16.73 -41.65 22.95
C SER A 44 16.52 -42.04 21.48
N SER A 45 15.79 -43.15 21.30
CA SER A 45 15.51 -43.91 20.06
C SER A 45 15.15 -43.08 18.81
N PRO A 46 15.49 -43.55 17.59
CA PRO A 46 14.88 -43.07 16.37
C PRO A 46 13.39 -43.45 16.31
N THR A 47 12.53 -42.48 15.99
CA THR A 47 11.11 -42.67 15.66
C THR A 47 10.98 -42.84 14.13
N PRO A 48 10.17 -43.78 13.61
CA PRO A 48 9.98 -43.93 12.17
C PRO A 48 9.30 -42.70 11.56
N THR A 49 9.96 -42.05 10.60
CA THR A 49 9.42 -40.90 9.87
C THR A 49 8.23 -41.31 9.01
N PRO A 50 7.05 -40.67 9.14
CA PRO A 50 5.97 -40.88 8.18
C PRO A 50 6.38 -40.33 6.82
N SER A 51 6.35 -41.17 5.78
CA SER A 51 6.63 -40.73 4.41
C SER A 51 5.45 -39.91 3.88
N TRP A 52 5.58 -38.59 3.94
CA TRP A 52 4.65 -37.68 3.27
C TRP A 52 4.92 -37.69 1.76
N PRO A 53 3.90 -37.53 0.90
CA PRO A 53 4.10 -37.38 -0.54
C PRO A 53 4.97 -36.14 -0.82
N PRO A 54 5.75 -36.14 -1.91
CA PRO A 54 6.57 -34.98 -2.25
C PRO A 54 5.69 -33.75 -2.48
N SER A 55 6.01 -32.66 -1.78
CA SER A 55 5.41 -31.34 -2.07
C SER A 55 5.58 -31.01 -3.56
N PRO A 56 4.60 -30.35 -4.20
CA PRO A 56 4.75 -29.91 -5.58
C PRO A 56 6.00 -29.02 -5.70
N THR A 57 6.93 -29.39 -6.58
CA THR A 57 8.11 -28.59 -6.88
C THR A 57 7.66 -27.21 -7.32
N ALA A 58 8.06 -26.18 -6.60
CA ALA A 58 7.76 -24.80 -6.98
C ALA A 58 8.30 -24.52 -8.40
N SER A 59 7.49 -23.84 -9.23
CA SER A 59 7.95 -23.39 -10.54
C SER A 59 9.23 -22.56 -10.37
N PRO A 60 10.26 -22.76 -11.20
CA PRO A 60 11.50 -22.00 -11.07
C PRO A 60 11.24 -20.50 -11.23
N THR A 61 11.86 -19.70 -10.37
CA THR A 61 11.84 -18.24 -10.49
C THR A 61 12.50 -17.82 -11.80
N PRO A 62 11.84 -17.02 -12.66
CA PRO A 62 12.43 -16.58 -13.92
C PRO A 62 13.73 -15.82 -13.64
N SER A 63 14.82 -16.24 -14.28
CA SER A 63 16.19 -15.84 -13.90
C SER A 63 16.91 -15.06 -15.00
N THR A 64 16.43 -15.16 -16.25
CA THR A 64 16.88 -14.37 -17.39
C THR A 64 15.89 -13.23 -17.70
N ALA A 65 16.37 -12.18 -18.38
CA ALA A 65 15.52 -11.06 -18.78
C ALA A 65 14.36 -11.47 -19.72
N ALA A 66 14.53 -12.53 -20.52
CA ALA A 66 13.48 -13.06 -21.39
C ALA A 66 12.38 -13.78 -20.60
N GLU A 67 12.75 -14.67 -19.68
CA GLU A 67 11.79 -15.35 -18.80
C GLU A 67 11.03 -14.36 -17.91
N ILE A 68 11.71 -13.30 -17.42
CA ILE A 68 11.07 -12.23 -16.64
C ILE A 68 10.06 -11.47 -17.51
N ALA A 69 10.41 -11.13 -18.76
CA ALA A 69 9.49 -10.47 -19.68
C ALA A 69 8.25 -11.34 -20.00
N GLU A 70 8.45 -12.63 -20.30
CA GLU A 70 7.37 -13.59 -20.53
C GLU A 70 6.48 -13.79 -19.28
N ALA A 71 7.08 -13.78 -18.08
CA ALA A 71 6.33 -13.89 -16.82
C ALA A 71 5.52 -12.61 -16.51
N VAL A 72 6.06 -11.42 -16.79
CA VAL A 72 5.34 -10.14 -16.64
C VAL A 72 4.21 -10.01 -17.66
N ASP A 73 4.43 -10.41 -18.91
CA ASP A 73 3.40 -10.46 -19.96
C ASP A 73 2.23 -11.39 -19.60
N LYS A 74 2.53 -12.60 -19.10
CA LYS A 74 1.51 -13.53 -18.58
C LYS A 74 0.78 -12.97 -17.37
N TRP A 75 1.48 -12.34 -16.42
CA TRP A 75 0.86 -11.71 -15.24
C TRP A 75 -0.12 -10.60 -15.65
N TYR A 76 0.28 -9.76 -16.61
CA TYR A 76 -0.54 -8.68 -17.14
C TYR A 76 -1.79 -9.20 -17.86
N THR A 77 -1.61 -10.16 -18.78
CA THR A 77 -2.68 -10.77 -19.58
C THR A 77 -3.65 -11.61 -18.74
N TYR A 78 -3.20 -12.21 -17.64
CA TYR A 78 -4.06 -13.00 -16.74
C TYR A 78 -4.99 -12.16 -15.85
N GLY A 79 -4.81 -10.83 -15.80
CA GLY A 79 -5.62 -9.92 -15.00
C GLY A 79 -4.85 -8.72 -14.42
N GLY A 80 -3.53 -8.67 -14.61
CA GLY A 80 -2.70 -7.55 -14.19
C GLY A 80 -3.03 -6.23 -14.90
N GLU A 81 -3.51 -6.24 -16.15
CA GLU A 81 -4.07 -5.03 -16.78
C GLU A 81 -5.25 -4.50 -15.96
N THR A 82 -6.27 -5.33 -15.71
CA THR A 82 -7.45 -4.96 -14.92
C THR A 82 -7.07 -4.45 -13.52
N ALA A 83 -6.17 -5.15 -12.82
CA ALA A 83 -5.76 -4.76 -11.48
C ALA A 83 -5.01 -3.41 -11.46
N VAL A 84 -4.17 -3.12 -12.46
CA VAL A 84 -3.51 -1.81 -12.60
C VAL A 84 -4.53 -0.73 -12.98
N VAL A 85 -5.41 -0.99 -13.95
CA VAL A 85 -6.40 -0.02 -14.45
C VAL A 85 -7.39 0.37 -13.35
N SER A 86 -8.08 -0.60 -12.73
CA SER A 86 -9.07 -0.31 -11.69
C SER A 86 -8.48 0.30 -10.42
N LEU A 87 -7.20 0.00 -10.09
CA LEU A 87 -6.52 0.69 -8.98
C LEU A 87 -6.19 2.15 -9.33
N ILE A 88 -5.94 2.46 -10.61
CA ILE A 88 -5.75 3.85 -11.06
C ILE A 88 -7.09 4.60 -11.06
N GLU A 89 -8.13 4.02 -11.64
CA GLU A 89 -9.48 4.60 -11.74
C GLU A 89 -10.04 4.92 -10.35
N GLU A 90 -10.06 3.95 -9.45
CA GLU A 90 -10.63 4.15 -8.11
C GLU A 90 -9.76 5.05 -7.21
N ALA A 91 -8.44 5.12 -7.46
CA ALA A 91 -7.60 6.11 -6.79
C ALA A 91 -7.86 7.53 -7.31
N ARG A 92 -8.21 7.71 -8.59
CA ARG A 92 -8.64 9.01 -9.14
C ARG A 92 -10.04 9.42 -8.68
N ASN A 93 -10.96 8.46 -8.51
CA ASN A 93 -12.26 8.70 -7.90
C ASN A 93 -12.08 9.25 -6.47
N ALA A 94 -11.31 8.54 -5.65
CA ALA A 94 -10.99 8.95 -4.28
C ALA A 94 -10.18 10.27 -4.19
N GLU A 95 -9.29 10.56 -5.16
CA GLU A 95 -8.61 11.86 -5.28
C GLU A 95 -9.58 13.00 -5.64
N SER A 96 -10.67 12.70 -6.36
CA SER A 96 -11.67 13.68 -6.76
C SER A 96 -12.60 14.08 -5.61
N ASP A 97 -12.90 13.15 -4.69
CA ASP A 97 -13.64 13.38 -3.43
C ASP A 97 -12.84 14.16 -2.37
N ARG A 98 -11.53 14.40 -2.60
CA ARG A 98 -10.66 15.15 -1.66
C ARG A 98 -11.15 16.59 -1.49
N PRO A 99 -11.45 17.05 -0.26
CA PRO A 99 -11.90 18.42 -0.02
C PRO A 99 -10.78 19.40 -0.34
N ARG A 100 -11.11 20.42 -1.13
CA ARG A 100 -10.21 21.44 -1.67
C ARG A 100 -10.33 22.75 -0.91
N GLU A 101 -11.52 23.07 -0.40
CA GLU A 101 -11.79 24.29 0.35
C GLU A 101 -12.10 24.03 1.84
N ALA A 102 -11.89 25.06 2.66
CA ALA A 102 -12.34 25.04 4.05
C ALA A 102 -13.88 25.03 4.10
N PHE A 103 -14.44 24.28 5.04
CA PHE A 103 -15.88 24.05 5.23
C PHE A 103 -16.58 23.26 4.10
N GLU A 104 -15.87 22.80 3.08
CA GLU A 104 -16.44 21.95 2.03
C GLU A 104 -16.97 20.63 2.63
N LEU A 105 -18.27 20.35 2.42
CA LEU A 105 -18.93 19.15 2.91
C LEU A 105 -18.90 18.05 1.84
N VAL A 106 -17.83 17.27 1.84
CA VAL A 106 -17.65 16.14 0.92
C VAL A 106 -18.22 14.83 1.48
N VAL A 107 -18.52 13.90 0.59
CA VAL A 107 -18.51 12.47 0.90
C VAL A 107 -17.12 11.98 0.49
N LEU A 108 -16.38 11.40 1.41
CA LEU A 108 -15.22 10.57 1.08
C LEU A 108 -15.74 9.17 0.80
N ASP A 109 -15.64 8.70 -0.43
CA ASP A 109 -15.92 7.31 -0.79
C ASP A 109 -14.64 6.53 -1.11
N PHE A 110 -14.31 5.60 -0.23
CA PHE A 110 -13.22 4.65 -0.44
C PHE A 110 -13.73 3.20 -0.60
N ASP A 111 -15.05 2.96 -0.75
CA ASP A 111 -15.58 1.59 -0.98
C ASP A 111 -14.87 0.98 -2.23
N GLY A 112 -14.88 1.68 -3.38
CA GLY A 112 -14.27 1.20 -4.64
C GLY A 112 -12.75 1.03 -4.58
N LEU A 113 -12.02 2.01 -4.02
CA LEU A 113 -10.57 1.92 -3.85
C LEU A 113 -10.17 0.76 -2.92
N THR A 114 -10.97 0.44 -1.91
CA THR A 114 -10.71 -0.68 -1.01
C THR A 114 -10.84 -2.03 -1.75
N ASP A 115 -11.85 -2.18 -2.60
CA ASP A 115 -12.05 -3.38 -3.42
C ASP A 115 -10.97 -3.52 -4.52
N ALA A 116 -10.55 -2.41 -5.13
CA ALA A 116 -9.42 -2.37 -6.05
C ALA A 116 -8.09 -2.75 -5.38
N LEU A 117 -7.81 -2.24 -4.17
CA LEU A 117 -6.65 -2.62 -3.36
C LEU A 117 -6.70 -4.09 -2.92
N GLY A 118 -7.89 -4.65 -2.67
CA GLY A 118 -8.09 -6.07 -2.44
C GLY A 118 -7.69 -6.90 -3.66
N THR A 119 -8.19 -6.52 -4.84
CA THR A 119 -7.92 -7.18 -6.13
C THR A 119 -6.43 -7.12 -6.50
N ALA A 120 -5.81 -5.95 -6.33
CA ALA A 120 -4.39 -5.71 -6.59
C ALA A 120 -3.45 -6.62 -5.78
N ARG A 121 -3.85 -7.03 -4.57
CA ARG A 121 -3.12 -7.97 -3.71
C ARG A 121 -3.30 -9.43 -4.13
N LEU A 122 -4.50 -9.79 -4.60
CA LEU A 122 -4.82 -11.16 -5.03
C LEU A 122 -4.09 -11.57 -6.31
N MET A 123 -3.72 -10.60 -7.16
CA MET A 123 -2.88 -10.84 -8.35
C MET A 123 -1.44 -11.28 -8.05
N GLY A 124 -1.00 -11.23 -6.78
CA GLY A 124 0.37 -11.59 -6.41
C GLY A 124 1.43 -10.60 -6.93
N PRO A 125 2.73 -10.93 -6.78
CA PRO A 125 3.81 -10.04 -7.18
C PRO A 125 4.05 -10.02 -8.69
N ILE A 126 4.33 -8.84 -9.23
CA ILE A 126 4.83 -8.66 -10.60
C ILE A 126 6.21 -9.34 -10.70
N PRO A 127 6.48 -10.21 -11.70
CA PRO A 127 7.74 -10.96 -11.76
C PRO A 127 9.02 -10.13 -11.97
N ASP A 128 8.93 -8.86 -12.39
CA ASP A 128 10.07 -7.94 -12.41
C ASP A 128 10.24 -7.21 -11.04
N PRO A 129 11.37 -7.38 -10.34
CA PRO A 129 11.53 -6.84 -8.98
C PRO A 129 11.36 -5.33 -8.86
N ARG A 130 11.83 -4.55 -9.85
CA ARG A 130 11.76 -3.07 -9.79
C ARG A 130 10.33 -2.57 -9.98
N THR A 131 9.58 -3.22 -10.87
CA THR A 131 8.16 -2.94 -11.11
C THR A 131 7.34 -3.36 -9.89
N GLN A 132 7.67 -4.51 -9.29
CA GLN A 132 7.06 -4.96 -8.04
C GLN A 132 7.34 -4.02 -6.85
N THR A 133 8.52 -3.41 -6.73
CA THR A 133 8.79 -2.41 -5.67
C THR A 133 7.83 -1.22 -5.80
N ALA A 134 7.63 -0.70 -7.01
CA ALA A 134 6.71 0.42 -7.24
C ALA A 134 5.23 0.02 -7.01
N TRP A 135 4.84 -1.18 -7.45
CA TRP A 135 3.49 -1.73 -7.26
C TRP A 135 3.15 -1.97 -5.79
N ALA A 136 4.06 -2.59 -5.04
CA ALA A 136 3.89 -2.83 -3.60
C ALA A 136 3.79 -1.50 -2.82
N ALA A 137 4.67 -0.52 -3.12
CA ALA A 137 4.62 0.80 -2.50
C ALA A 137 3.32 1.55 -2.81
N ALA A 138 2.77 1.41 -4.03
CA ALA A 138 1.46 1.98 -4.37
C ALA A 138 0.34 1.39 -3.49
N ILE A 139 0.27 0.07 -3.38
CA ILE A 139 -0.73 -0.63 -2.56
C ILE A 139 -0.58 -0.29 -1.07
N GLU A 140 0.65 -0.20 -0.55
CA GLU A 140 0.92 0.11 0.86
C GLU A 140 0.56 1.56 1.20
N HIS A 141 0.98 2.52 0.38
CA HIS A 141 0.69 3.94 0.59
C HIS A 141 -0.80 4.25 0.45
N LEU A 142 -1.49 3.75 -0.58
CA LEU A 142 -2.93 4.01 -0.76
C LEU A 142 -3.77 3.40 0.39
N ASP A 143 -3.43 2.20 0.87
CA ASP A 143 -4.09 1.59 2.02
C ASP A 143 -3.79 2.33 3.35
N GLY A 144 -2.54 2.75 3.54
CA GLY A 144 -2.14 3.61 4.65
C GLY A 144 -2.91 4.94 4.68
N ALA A 145 -3.04 5.56 3.51
CA ALA A 145 -3.78 6.79 3.30
C ALA A 145 -5.27 6.64 3.64
N VAL A 146 -5.95 5.65 3.06
CA VAL A 146 -7.38 5.37 3.35
C VAL A 146 -7.60 5.17 4.85
N ARG A 147 -6.72 4.40 5.51
CA ARG A 147 -6.79 4.19 6.97
C ARG A 147 -6.55 5.47 7.77
N GLU A 148 -5.54 6.28 7.45
CA GLU A 148 -5.24 7.50 8.21
C GLU A 148 -6.31 8.59 8.00
N VAL A 149 -6.78 8.76 6.76
CA VAL A 149 -7.89 9.66 6.39
C VAL A 149 -9.17 9.26 7.13
N LEU A 150 -9.65 8.01 7.00
CA LEU A 150 -10.90 7.57 7.66
C LEU A 150 -10.78 7.61 9.19
N ALA A 151 -9.60 7.33 9.76
CA ALA A 151 -9.36 7.45 11.20
C ALA A 151 -9.31 8.90 11.71
N SER A 152 -9.20 9.90 10.83
CA SER A 152 -9.27 11.33 11.19
C SER A 152 -10.70 11.88 11.24
N VAL A 153 -11.68 11.12 10.72
CA VAL A 153 -13.08 11.56 10.67
C VAL A 153 -13.79 11.32 12.00
N PRO A 154 -14.46 12.35 12.58
CA PRO A 154 -15.28 12.19 13.77
C PRO A 154 -16.47 11.24 13.55
N LYS A 155 -16.52 10.14 14.32
CA LYS A 155 -17.54 9.07 14.19
C LYS A 155 -18.96 9.50 14.60
N ASP A 156 -19.05 10.60 15.34
CA ASP A 156 -20.25 11.35 15.70
C ASP A 156 -20.77 12.24 14.56
N GLY A 157 -20.07 12.32 13.42
CA GLY A 157 -20.50 13.04 12.23
C GLY A 157 -20.33 14.56 12.30
N ARG A 158 -19.63 15.07 13.32
CA ARG A 158 -19.26 16.49 13.41
C ARG A 158 -18.12 16.85 12.43
N THR A 159 -17.99 18.14 12.16
CA THR A 159 -16.85 18.74 11.47
C THR A 159 -15.53 18.37 12.14
N ILE A 160 -14.47 18.15 11.36
CA ILE A 160 -13.09 18.09 11.86
C ILE A 160 -12.75 19.47 12.44
N GLN A 161 -12.30 19.54 13.71
CA GLN A 161 -12.17 20.82 14.43
C GLN A 161 -10.85 20.97 15.19
N SER A 162 -10.16 19.87 15.54
CA SER A 162 -8.88 19.93 16.23
C SER A 162 -7.69 19.94 15.25
N PRO A 163 -6.57 20.61 15.58
CA PRO A 163 -5.35 20.52 14.79
C PRO A 163 -4.80 19.09 14.65
N GLN A 164 -5.15 18.17 15.56
CA GLN A 164 -4.77 16.76 15.47
C GLN A 164 -5.55 16.03 14.38
N GLU A 165 -6.88 16.19 14.34
CA GLU A 165 -7.74 15.62 13.28
C GLU A 165 -7.33 16.19 11.91
N THR A 166 -7.19 17.51 11.78
CA THR A 166 -6.75 18.17 10.53
C THR A 166 -5.34 17.74 10.13
N GLY A 167 -4.40 17.67 11.07
CA GLY A 167 -3.03 17.21 10.80
C GLY A 167 -2.95 15.74 10.40
N GLN A 168 -3.86 14.89 10.89
CA GLN A 168 -3.97 13.48 10.48
C GLN A 168 -4.59 13.35 9.09
N MET A 169 -5.67 14.08 8.81
CA MET A 169 -6.27 14.17 7.47
C MET A 169 -5.23 14.56 6.41
N LEU A 170 -4.40 15.57 6.70
CA LEU A 170 -3.34 16.04 5.79
C LEU A 170 -2.22 15.01 5.58
N ARG A 171 -1.81 14.24 6.60
CA ARG A 171 -0.83 13.15 6.43
C ARG A 171 -1.38 11.98 5.63
N GLY A 172 -2.64 11.61 5.86
CA GLY A 172 -3.33 10.59 5.08
C GLY A 172 -3.34 10.95 3.59
N TRP A 173 -3.74 12.17 3.24
CA TRP A 173 -3.66 12.65 1.86
C TRP A 173 -2.23 12.78 1.31
N SER A 174 -1.26 13.22 2.11
CA SER A 174 0.14 13.24 1.67
C SER A 174 0.70 11.84 1.40
N THR A 175 0.20 10.81 2.10
CA THR A 175 0.52 9.40 1.86
C THR A 175 -0.19 8.91 0.60
N PHE A 176 -1.43 9.36 0.34
CA PHE A 176 -2.17 9.11 -0.90
C PHE A 176 -1.38 9.61 -2.11
N ASP A 177 -0.82 10.82 -2.01
CA ASP A 177 -0.02 11.46 -3.05
C ASP A 177 1.27 10.65 -3.36
N GLU A 178 1.87 9.95 -2.39
CA GLU A 178 2.97 9.00 -2.60
C GLU A 178 2.52 7.63 -3.16
N GLY A 179 1.27 7.24 -2.89
CA GLY A 179 0.62 6.10 -3.54
C GLY A 179 0.40 6.32 -5.04
N ILE A 180 -0.17 7.47 -5.42
CA ILE A 180 -0.35 7.89 -6.82
C ILE A 180 1.00 7.97 -7.56
N LYS A 181 2.05 8.54 -6.95
CA LYS A 181 3.41 8.57 -7.54
C LYS A 181 3.95 7.16 -7.79
N SER A 182 3.80 6.26 -6.83
CA SER A 182 4.26 4.87 -6.92
C SER A 182 3.48 4.08 -7.99
N LEU A 183 2.18 4.32 -8.10
CA LEU A 183 1.29 3.71 -9.11
C LEU A 183 1.65 4.17 -10.53
N LYS A 184 1.88 5.49 -10.72
CA LYS A 184 2.42 6.06 -11.97
C LYS A 184 3.79 5.47 -12.33
N ALA A 185 4.66 5.25 -11.33
CA ALA A 185 5.96 4.62 -11.55
C ALA A 185 5.84 3.14 -11.97
N ALA A 186 4.91 2.36 -11.38
CA ALA A 186 4.67 0.98 -11.75
C ALA A 186 4.15 0.85 -13.19
N GLN A 187 3.11 1.61 -13.55
CA GLN A 187 2.56 1.64 -14.92
C GLN A 187 3.59 2.12 -15.95
N ALA A 188 4.40 3.14 -15.62
CA ALA A 188 5.48 3.61 -16.49
C ALA A 188 6.61 2.57 -16.68
N LEU A 189 6.87 1.71 -15.68
CA LEU A 189 7.82 0.59 -15.81
C LEU A 189 7.26 -0.54 -16.69
N LEU A 190 5.99 -0.91 -16.52
CA LEU A 190 5.29 -1.88 -17.37
C LEU A 190 5.37 -1.47 -18.85
N ASN A 191 4.98 -0.23 -19.16
CA ASN A 191 5.03 0.33 -20.50
C ASN A 191 6.46 0.39 -21.06
N ARG A 192 7.39 1.09 -20.37
CA ARG A 192 8.73 1.37 -20.92
C ARG A 192 9.66 0.16 -21.01
N ARG A 193 9.41 -0.92 -20.26
CA ARG A 193 10.30 -2.10 -20.22
C ARG A 193 9.72 -3.35 -20.90
N PHE A 194 8.40 -3.45 -20.98
CA PHE A 194 7.71 -4.63 -21.51
C PHE A 194 6.74 -4.31 -22.65
N GLY A 195 6.52 -3.02 -22.97
CA GLY A 195 5.55 -2.57 -23.97
C GLY A 195 4.09 -2.61 -23.50
N LEU A 196 3.87 -3.00 -22.24
CA LEU A 196 2.56 -3.25 -21.64
C LEU A 196 1.92 -1.92 -21.23
N LYS A 197 0.92 -1.50 -22.00
CA LYS A 197 0.12 -0.31 -21.74
C LYS A 197 -1.37 -0.70 -21.72
N PRO A 198 -2.20 -0.04 -20.89
CA PRO A 198 -3.64 -0.18 -20.97
C PRO A 198 -4.21 0.20 -22.34
N SER A 199 -5.35 -0.38 -22.69
CA SER A 199 -6.05 -0.10 -23.96
C SER A 199 -6.59 1.34 -24.08
N VAL A 200 -6.98 1.94 -22.96
CA VAL A 200 -7.34 3.36 -22.78
C VAL A 200 -6.44 3.90 -21.66
N ASP A 201 -5.95 5.15 -21.71
CA ASP A 201 -5.10 5.66 -20.64
C ASP A 201 -5.92 5.97 -19.37
N PRO A 202 -5.76 5.23 -18.26
CA PRO A 202 -6.58 5.42 -17.07
C PRO A 202 -6.22 6.68 -16.27
N TRP A 203 -5.26 7.50 -16.72
CA TRP A 203 -4.97 8.82 -16.12
C TRP A 203 -5.72 9.98 -16.77
N GLU A 204 -6.16 9.84 -18.02
CA GLU A 204 -6.95 10.86 -18.71
C GLU A 204 -8.42 10.82 -18.24
N ALA A 205 -9.11 11.95 -18.26
CA ALA A 205 -10.55 12.00 -17.94
C ALA A 205 -11.39 11.81 -19.22
N GLU A 206 -12.51 11.11 -19.09
CA GLU A 206 -13.64 11.20 -20.04
C GLU A 206 -14.50 12.45 -19.76
#